data_AF-A0AB36SC74-F1
#
_entry.id   AF-A0AB36SC74-F1
#
_cell.length_a   1.000
_cell.length_b   1.000
_cell.length_c   1.000
_cell.angle_alpha   90.00
_cell.angle_beta   90.00
_cell.angle_gamma   90.00
#
_symmetry.space_group_name_H-M   'P 1'
#
loop_
_entity.id
_entity.type
_entity.pdbx_description
1 polymer ?
#
loop_
_entity_poly.entity_id
_entity_poly.type
_entity_poly.pdbx_seq_one_letter_code
_entity_poly.pdbx_strand_id
1 'polypeptide(L)'
;MYATFTHSNGKYKGKYKERFDTLENLDGFKETNQLEQAENAEVTNVKVEEKRQYAPKLFSLSDLQSFANKRFKYSADKTLSIAQKLYEKKVLSYPRSDTNYIGSPEFDYLKSNLSRYLELAGVGISEPQLNENKRYADGSKVQEHYAIIPTKTLPKLSDVTKDEKNIYLLVLYRTLAIFEKPYIYDETTIDTAINQVLFQSKGKTEKERGWKRLYKQEEKDKDDPLLPEVTVNDSVAFALETKEGKTQPPNYYTEGTLLTAMKHVGRAMDDKDSKDILKETEGIGTEATRASIIETLKKQDYITISKSKIYVTEKGELLCRIIAEDEIANAGMTAQWERYLKKIRSQQGTQEAFLGSIERFVQHLIEKVPQNFQDKKENIADVAGHMEQENVMGTCPKCQNSVVDKGKFYGCSGYKDGCKFTLPKRWSQKALTKKNVQDLLSKRETSLIKGFKSKKGSNFSAKLTLNDEMKLAFEFPKNA
;
A
#
# COMPACT_ATOMS: atom_id res chain seq x y z
N MET A 1 -3.70 -15.57 -22.91
CA MET A 1 -4.58 -16.66 -23.39
C MET A 1 -4.92 -17.59 -22.24
N TYR A 2 -6.15 -18.09 -22.20
CA TYR A 2 -6.64 -19.08 -21.24
C TYR A 2 -7.36 -20.19 -22.00
N ALA A 3 -7.56 -21.33 -21.34
CA ALA A 3 -8.42 -22.40 -21.82
C ALA A 3 -9.27 -22.92 -20.65
N THR A 4 -10.56 -23.13 -20.89
CA THR A 4 -11.43 -23.82 -19.94
C THR A 4 -11.52 -25.28 -20.38
N PHE A 5 -11.02 -26.18 -19.55
CA PHE A 5 -11.02 -27.62 -19.77
C PHE A 5 -12.22 -28.25 -19.08
N THR A 6 -12.87 -29.20 -19.76
CA THR A 6 -14.03 -29.94 -19.28
C THR A 6 -13.68 -31.41 -19.19
N HIS A 7 -13.55 -31.90 -17.95
CA HIS A 7 -13.40 -33.30 -17.62
C HIS A 7 -14.71 -33.83 -17.02
N SER A 8 -14.89 -35.15 -16.97
CA SER A 8 -16.06 -35.79 -16.35
C SER A 8 -16.21 -35.43 -14.87
N ASN A 9 -15.08 -35.25 -14.17
CA ASN A 9 -15.04 -34.87 -12.75
C ASN A 9 -15.19 -33.36 -12.49
N GLY A 10 -15.28 -32.54 -13.55
CA GLY A 10 -15.49 -31.10 -13.41
C GLY A 10 -14.74 -30.26 -14.44
N LYS A 11 -14.93 -28.94 -14.34
CA LYS A 11 -14.27 -27.95 -15.20
C LYS A 11 -13.16 -27.25 -14.46
N TYR A 12 -12.09 -26.92 -15.18
CA TYR A 12 -10.98 -26.15 -14.64
C TYR A 12 -10.38 -25.22 -15.69
N LYS A 13 -9.72 -24.16 -15.23
CA LYS A 13 -9.20 -23.11 -16.11
C LYS A 13 -7.68 -23.10 -16.11
N GLY A 14 -7.11 -23.38 -17.27
CA GLY A 14 -5.68 -23.26 -17.52
C GLY A 14 -5.30 -21.91 -18.10
N LYS A 15 -4.09 -21.49 -17.78
CA LYS A 15 -3.49 -20.26 -18.25
C LYS A 15 -2.21 -20.56 -19.02
N TYR A 16 -2.08 -19.99 -20.21
CA TYR A 16 -0.80 -19.97 -20.92
C TYR A 16 0.18 -19.01 -20.23
N LYS A 17 1.44 -19.42 -20.10
CA LYS A 17 2.46 -18.73 -19.29
C LYS A 17 2.71 -17.30 -19.76
N GLU A 18 2.70 -17.08 -21.08
CA GLU A 18 3.10 -15.80 -21.68
C GLU A 18 1.91 -14.89 -21.99
N ARG A 19 2.23 -13.64 -22.26
CA ARG A 19 1.29 -12.61 -22.69
C ARG A 19 1.66 -12.16 -24.09
N PHE A 20 0.66 -11.70 -24.81
CA PHE A 20 0.82 -11.16 -26.16
C PHE A 20 0.54 -9.67 -26.11
N ASP A 21 1.37 -8.89 -26.80
CA ASP A 21 1.24 -7.43 -26.84
C ASP A 21 0.08 -6.97 -27.73
N THR A 22 -0.24 -7.74 -28.77
CA THR A 22 -1.32 -7.47 -29.73
C THR A 22 -2.21 -8.70 -29.92
N LEU A 23 -3.44 -8.49 -30.41
CA LEU A 23 -4.34 -9.57 -30.82
C LEU A 23 -3.80 -10.33 -32.02
N GLU A 24 -3.20 -9.62 -32.99
CA GLU A 24 -2.58 -10.24 -34.17
C GLU A 24 -1.48 -11.25 -33.79
N ASN A 25 -0.61 -10.91 -32.83
CA ASN A 25 0.41 -11.85 -32.34
C ASN A 25 -0.20 -13.06 -31.64
N LEU A 26 -1.32 -12.87 -30.93
CA LEU A 26 -2.04 -13.97 -30.29
C LEU A 26 -2.70 -14.88 -31.33
N ASP A 27 -3.36 -14.32 -32.33
CA ASP A 27 -4.08 -15.09 -33.35
C ASP A 27 -3.10 -15.83 -34.26
N GLY A 28 -2.01 -15.18 -34.71
CA GLY A 28 -0.92 -15.86 -35.41
C GLY A 28 -0.28 -16.99 -34.58
N PHE A 29 -0.18 -16.81 -33.26
CA PHE A 29 0.26 -17.88 -32.37
C PHE A 29 -0.72 -19.06 -32.31
N LYS A 30 -2.04 -18.81 -32.24
CA LYS A 30 -3.06 -19.88 -32.25
C LYS A 30 -3.03 -20.65 -33.57
N GLU A 31 -2.92 -19.95 -34.70
CA GLU A 31 -2.86 -20.56 -36.03
C GLU A 31 -1.60 -21.41 -36.19
N THR A 32 -0.43 -20.87 -35.86
CA THR A 32 0.86 -21.59 -35.94
C THR A 32 0.85 -22.88 -35.13
N ASN A 33 0.19 -22.85 -33.96
CA ASN A 33 0.08 -24.01 -33.08
C ASN A 33 -1.20 -24.84 -33.31
N GLN A 34 -2.00 -24.49 -34.32
CA GLN A 34 -3.23 -25.18 -34.72
C GLN A 34 -4.22 -25.39 -33.57
N LEU A 35 -4.29 -24.44 -32.62
CA LEU A 35 -5.03 -24.62 -31.36
C LEU A 35 -6.54 -24.75 -31.56
N GLU A 36 -7.08 -24.14 -32.62
CA GLU A 36 -8.51 -24.19 -32.95
C GLU A 36 -8.89 -25.45 -33.76
N GLN A 37 -7.90 -26.16 -34.31
CA GLN A 37 -8.11 -27.40 -35.06
C GLN A 37 -8.00 -28.65 -34.18
N ALA A 38 -7.51 -28.50 -32.94
CA ALA A 38 -7.44 -29.61 -31.99
C ALA A 38 -8.84 -30.01 -31.51
N GLU A 39 -9.16 -31.29 -31.58
CA GLU A 39 -10.46 -31.81 -31.11
C GLU A 39 -10.53 -31.91 -29.59
N ASN A 40 -9.44 -32.33 -28.96
CA ASN A 40 -9.33 -32.48 -27.51
C ASN A 40 -7.96 -31.99 -27.03
N ALA A 41 -7.89 -31.72 -25.73
CA ALA A 41 -6.65 -31.46 -25.01
C ALA A 41 -6.27 -32.69 -24.17
N GLU A 42 -5.01 -32.80 -23.79
CA GLU A 42 -4.49 -33.91 -23.00
C GLU A 42 -3.87 -33.43 -21.70
N VAL A 43 -4.20 -34.07 -20.58
CA VAL A 43 -3.53 -33.82 -19.31
C VAL A 43 -2.14 -34.43 -19.35
N THR A 44 -1.10 -33.61 -19.41
CA THR A 44 0.29 -34.09 -19.52
C THR A 44 0.99 -34.21 -18.18
N ASN A 45 0.50 -33.53 -17.14
CA ASN A 45 1.10 -33.55 -15.81
C ASN A 45 0.05 -33.23 -14.74
N VAL A 46 0.09 -33.97 -13.64
CA VAL A 46 -0.70 -33.73 -12.43
C VAL A 46 0.24 -33.82 -11.24
N LYS A 47 0.40 -32.70 -10.53
CA LYS A 47 1.27 -32.62 -9.36
C LYS A 47 0.46 -32.11 -8.17
N VAL A 48 0.43 -32.89 -7.10
CA VAL A 48 -0.17 -32.50 -5.81
C VAL A 48 0.94 -32.40 -4.79
N GLU A 49 1.09 -31.24 -4.16
CA GLU A 49 2.09 -31.00 -3.12
C GLU A 49 1.42 -30.46 -1.86
N GLU A 50 1.56 -31.17 -0.74
CA GLU A 50 1.19 -30.63 0.57
C GLU A 50 2.12 -29.45 0.91
N LYS A 51 1.53 -28.27 1.12
CA LYS A 51 2.24 -27.05 1.51
C LYS A 51 1.85 -26.62 2.90
N ARG A 52 2.83 -26.09 3.61
CA ARG A 52 2.69 -25.57 4.97
C ARG A 52 3.02 -24.09 5.00
N GLN A 53 2.07 -23.29 5.48
CA GLN A 53 2.28 -21.87 5.73
C GLN A 53 2.28 -21.63 7.24
N TYR A 54 3.47 -21.38 7.79
CA TYR A 54 3.62 -20.99 9.20
C TYR A 54 3.06 -19.60 9.49
N ALA A 55 2.76 -19.34 10.76
CA ALA A 55 2.28 -18.05 11.19
C ALA A 55 3.23 -16.90 10.77
N PRO A 56 2.68 -15.70 10.54
CA PRO A 56 3.50 -14.52 10.31
C PRO A 56 4.32 -14.20 11.57
N LYS A 57 5.46 -13.53 11.38
CA LYS A 57 6.32 -13.14 12.51
C LYS A 57 5.62 -12.14 13.43
N LEU A 58 6.13 -12.00 14.65
CA LEU A 58 5.64 -11.02 15.62
C LEU A 58 5.84 -9.59 15.10
N PHE A 59 5.13 -8.62 15.68
CA PHE A 59 5.17 -7.25 15.17
C PHE A 59 6.45 -6.51 15.57
N SER A 60 7.13 -5.93 14.58
CA SER A 60 7.87 -4.68 14.78
C SER A 60 6.89 -3.50 14.75
N LEU A 61 7.32 -2.29 15.07
CA LEU A 61 6.44 -1.12 14.99
C LEU A 61 5.98 -0.82 13.56
N SER A 62 6.86 -0.90 12.55
CA SER A 62 6.53 -0.62 11.15
C SER A 62 5.50 -1.62 10.63
N ASP A 63 5.61 -2.88 11.05
CA ASP A 63 4.63 -3.91 10.71
C ASP A 63 3.28 -3.63 11.38
N LEU A 64 3.29 -3.26 12.66
CA LEU A 64 2.07 -2.91 13.39
C LEU A 64 1.38 -1.68 12.76
N GLN A 65 2.14 -0.64 12.44
CA GLN A 65 1.67 0.56 11.75
C GLN A 65 1.09 0.24 10.38
N SER A 66 1.78 -0.60 9.58
CA SER A 66 1.32 -1.02 8.26
C SER A 66 0.03 -1.83 8.34
N PHE A 67 -0.07 -2.78 9.28
CA PHE A 67 -1.27 -3.56 9.51
C PHE A 67 -2.44 -2.70 10.01
N ALA A 68 -2.21 -1.82 10.99
CA ALA A 68 -3.22 -0.90 11.51
C ALA A 68 -3.71 0.10 10.44
N ASN A 69 -2.81 0.58 9.57
CA ASN A 69 -3.17 1.42 8.43
C ASN A 69 -4.04 0.68 7.43
N LYS A 70 -3.65 -0.55 7.03
CA LYS A 70 -4.45 -1.37 6.11
C LYS A 70 -5.85 -1.63 6.68
N ARG A 71 -5.90 -2.06 7.95
CA ARG A 71 -7.10 -2.60 8.61
C ARG A 71 -8.06 -1.55 9.17
N PHE A 72 -7.53 -0.48 9.76
CA PHE A 72 -8.29 0.53 10.50
C PHE A 72 -8.10 1.95 9.95
N LYS A 73 -7.24 2.14 8.93
CA LYS A 73 -6.87 3.45 8.37
C LYS A 73 -6.21 4.39 9.39
N TYR A 74 -5.61 3.84 10.45
CA TYR A 74 -4.81 4.63 11.38
C TYR A 74 -3.54 5.14 10.71
N SER A 75 -3.11 6.36 11.06
CA SER A 75 -1.79 6.85 10.66
C SER A 75 -0.68 6.12 11.41
N ALA A 76 0.54 6.23 10.92
CA ALA A 76 1.74 5.71 11.59
C ALA A 76 1.88 6.30 13.00
N ASP A 77 1.73 7.63 13.12
CA ASP A 77 1.81 8.37 14.38
C ASP A 77 0.69 7.99 15.36
N LYS A 78 -0.56 7.87 14.89
CA LYS A 78 -1.68 7.42 15.73
C LYS A 78 -1.42 6.02 16.28
N THR A 79 -0.92 5.11 15.46
CA THR A 79 -0.63 3.74 15.88
C THR A 79 0.47 3.69 16.93
N LEU A 80 1.57 4.45 16.73
CA LEU A 80 2.64 4.58 17.73
C LEU A 80 2.11 5.18 19.04
N SER A 81 1.32 6.25 18.96
CA SER A 81 0.71 6.88 20.15
C SER A 81 -0.16 5.91 20.95
N ILE A 82 -0.94 5.04 20.29
CA ILE A 82 -1.74 4.02 20.95
C ILE A 82 -0.86 2.93 21.58
N ALA A 83 0.14 2.43 20.84
CA ALA A 83 1.04 1.40 21.33
C ALA A 83 1.85 1.89 22.54
N GLN A 84 2.28 3.15 22.54
CA GLN A 84 2.95 3.82 23.66
C GLN A 84 2.07 3.86 24.91
N LYS A 85 0.79 4.24 24.78
CA LYS A 85 -0.17 4.21 25.90
C LYS A 85 -0.36 2.80 26.46
N LEU A 86 -0.42 1.79 25.60
CA LEU A 86 -0.54 0.38 26.02
C LEU A 86 0.72 -0.11 26.74
N TYR A 87 1.90 0.33 26.31
CA TYR A 87 3.16 0.08 27.00
C TYR A 87 3.22 0.77 28.38
N GLU A 88 2.78 2.01 28.49
CA GLU A 88 2.72 2.75 29.76
C GLU A 88 1.72 2.12 30.74
N LYS A 89 0.62 1.55 30.23
CA LYS A 89 -0.29 0.68 30.98
C LYS A 89 0.30 -0.69 31.33
N LYS A 90 1.54 -0.97 30.90
CA LYS A 90 2.29 -2.22 31.09
C LYS A 90 1.65 -3.45 30.46
N VAL A 91 0.76 -3.30 29.48
CA VAL A 91 0.05 -4.44 28.85
C VAL A 91 0.69 -4.91 27.54
N LEU A 92 1.53 -4.09 26.93
CA LEU A 92 2.42 -4.46 25.81
C LEU A 92 3.88 -4.22 26.18
N SER A 93 4.80 -4.91 25.50
CA SER A 93 6.23 -4.58 25.53
C SER A 93 6.52 -3.25 24.82
N TYR A 94 7.77 -2.79 24.91
CA TYR A 94 8.18 -1.49 24.38
C TYR A 94 7.90 -1.39 22.88
N PRO A 95 7.17 -0.36 22.41
CA PRO A 95 6.59 -0.37 21.09
C PRO A 95 7.53 0.14 20.00
N ARG A 96 8.70 0.71 20.31
CA ARG A 96 9.68 1.16 19.30
C ARG A 96 10.73 0.07 19.09
N SER A 97 10.26 -1.09 18.63
CA SER A 97 11.08 -2.24 18.26
C SER A 97 11.10 -2.41 16.75
N ASP A 98 12.29 -2.56 16.19
CA ASP A 98 12.58 -2.78 14.76
C ASP A 98 12.55 -4.26 14.38
N THR A 99 12.65 -5.16 15.36
CA THR A 99 12.70 -6.60 15.13
C THR A 99 11.33 -7.29 15.22
N ASN A 100 11.20 -8.39 14.48
CA ASN A 100 10.06 -9.31 14.59
C ASN A 100 10.36 -10.54 15.47
N TYR A 101 11.53 -10.56 16.11
CA TYR A 101 12.02 -11.70 16.88
C TYR A 101 11.97 -11.42 18.38
N ILE A 102 11.91 -12.50 19.14
CA ILE A 102 12.05 -12.51 20.60
C ILE A 102 13.22 -13.43 20.99
N GLY A 103 13.72 -13.34 22.21
CA GLY A 103 14.66 -14.32 22.76
C GLY A 103 13.95 -15.52 23.39
N SER A 104 14.74 -16.50 23.82
CA SER A 104 14.26 -17.64 24.61
C SER A 104 13.52 -17.22 25.90
N PRO A 105 14.00 -16.23 26.69
CA PRO A 105 13.29 -15.80 27.90
C PRO A 105 11.87 -15.28 27.62
N GLU A 106 11.70 -14.52 26.54
CA GLU A 106 10.38 -14.01 26.13
C GLU A 106 9.48 -15.12 25.59
N PHE A 107 10.04 -16.13 24.90
CA PHE A 107 9.25 -17.27 24.45
C PHE A 107 8.71 -18.07 25.63
N ASP A 108 9.55 -18.39 26.62
CA ASP A 108 9.15 -19.06 27.86
C ASP A 108 8.14 -18.22 28.65
N TYR A 109 8.32 -16.91 28.67
CA TYR A 109 7.36 -15.98 29.27
C TYR A 109 5.99 -16.03 28.60
N LEU A 110 5.95 -16.03 27.26
CA LEU A 110 4.69 -16.12 26.51
C LEU A 110 4.02 -17.47 26.72
N LYS A 111 4.79 -18.56 26.66
CA LYS A 111 4.35 -19.93 26.95
C LYS A 111 3.72 -20.03 28.34
N SER A 112 4.36 -19.46 29.36
CA SER A 112 3.88 -19.48 30.75
C SER A 112 2.58 -18.70 30.96
N ASN A 113 2.25 -17.76 30.07
CA ASN A 113 1.03 -16.95 30.14
C ASN A 113 -0.02 -17.32 29.07
N LEU A 114 0.23 -18.35 28.26
CA LEU A 114 -0.59 -18.69 27.09
C LEU A 114 -2.06 -18.93 27.45
N SER A 115 -2.34 -19.65 28.54
CA SER A 115 -3.71 -19.93 28.98
C SER A 115 -4.52 -18.65 29.24
N ARG A 116 -3.90 -17.67 29.90
CA ARG A 116 -4.53 -16.38 30.22
C ARG A 116 -4.75 -15.53 28.97
N TYR A 117 -3.84 -15.60 28.00
CA TYR A 117 -4.00 -14.94 26.69
C TYR A 117 -5.14 -15.54 25.88
N LEU A 118 -5.27 -16.87 25.87
CA LEU A 118 -6.34 -17.62 25.22
C LEU A 118 -7.71 -17.28 25.82
N GLU A 119 -7.80 -17.26 27.15
CA GLU A 119 -9.00 -16.86 27.90
C GLU A 119 -9.43 -15.43 27.53
N LEU A 120 -8.50 -14.47 27.58
CA LEU A 120 -8.78 -13.07 27.22
C LEU A 120 -9.26 -12.91 25.77
N ALA A 121 -8.70 -13.69 24.86
CA ALA A 121 -9.07 -13.69 23.44
C ALA A 121 -10.38 -14.46 23.15
N GLY A 122 -10.87 -15.26 24.09
CA GLY A 122 -12.02 -16.13 23.90
C GLY A 122 -11.78 -17.22 22.85
N VAL A 123 -10.55 -17.72 22.74
CA VAL A 123 -10.17 -18.77 21.77
C VAL A 123 -9.38 -19.87 22.48
N GLY A 124 -9.54 -21.13 22.06
CA GLY A 124 -8.73 -22.25 22.55
C GLY A 124 -7.84 -22.82 21.46
N ILE A 125 -6.62 -23.27 21.79
CA ILE A 125 -5.70 -24.02 20.92
C ILE A 125 -5.55 -25.43 21.51
N SER A 126 -5.96 -26.45 20.75
CA SER A 126 -6.00 -27.84 21.23
C SER A 126 -4.59 -28.43 21.45
N GLU A 127 -3.65 -28.15 20.55
CA GLU A 127 -2.28 -28.67 20.57
C GLU A 127 -1.28 -27.52 20.34
N PRO A 128 -1.02 -26.71 21.37
CA PRO A 128 -0.16 -25.54 21.22
C PRO A 128 1.29 -25.95 20.92
N GLN A 129 1.95 -25.20 20.05
CA GLN A 129 3.36 -25.36 19.69
C GLN A 129 4.24 -24.76 20.80
N LEU A 130 4.62 -25.57 21.79
CA LEU A 130 5.31 -25.12 23.01
C LEU A 130 6.84 -25.24 22.97
N ASN A 131 7.40 -25.67 21.84
CA ASN A 131 8.84 -25.76 21.60
C ASN A 131 9.32 -24.48 20.91
N GLU A 132 10.50 -24.01 21.29
CA GLU A 132 11.13 -22.85 20.65
C GLU A 132 11.32 -23.05 19.15
N ASN A 133 11.08 -21.98 18.39
CA ASN A 133 11.22 -21.98 16.94
C ASN A 133 11.99 -20.73 16.51
N LYS A 134 13.15 -20.92 15.87
CA LYS A 134 14.02 -19.83 15.36
C LYS A 134 13.35 -18.90 14.34
N ARG A 135 12.18 -19.26 13.82
CA ARG A 135 11.35 -18.35 13.02
C ARG A 135 10.85 -17.15 13.85
N TYR A 136 10.64 -17.32 15.15
CA TYR A 136 10.08 -16.33 16.06
C TYR A 136 11.03 -16.03 17.23
N ALA A 137 11.60 -17.06 17.85
CA ALA A 137 12.53 -16.96 18.97
C ALA A 137 13.97 -17.13 18.47
N ASP A 138 14.64 -16.02 18.18
CA ASP A 138 16.03 -15.98 17.71
C ASP A 138 16.72 -14.76 18.31
N GLY A 139 17.35 -14.96 19.48
CA GLY A 139 18.03 -13.90 20.22
C GLY A 139 19.15 -13.21 19.43
N SER A 140 19.74 -13.89 18.42
CA SER A 140 20.76 -13.27 17.55
C SER A 140 20.19 -12.18 16.63
N LYS A 141 18.87 -12.13 16.48
CA LYS A 141 18.13 -11.13 15.70
C LYS A 141 17.37 -10.13 16.57
N VAL A 142 17.58 -10.19 17.88
CA VAL A 142 17.12 -9.18 18.83
C VAL A 142 18.26 -8.17 19.00
N GLN A 143 18.00 -6.91 18.69
CA GLN A 143 18.93 -5.82 18.96
C GLN A 143 18.70 -5.32 20.40
N GLU A 144 18.37 -4.04 20.58
CA GLU A 144 18.09 -3.45 21.90
C GLU A 144 16.72 -3.87 22.45
N HIS A 145 15.76 -4.12 21.56
CA HIS A 145 14.38 -4.43 21.93
C HIS A 145 13.88 -5.62 21.13
N TYR A 146 13.19 -6.55 21.79
CA TYR A 146 12.48 -7.65 21.14
C TYR A 146 11.13 -7.18 20.58
N ALA A 147 10.48 -8.04 19.79
CA ALA A 147 9.21 -7.73 19.13
C ALA A 147 8.11 -7.26 20.09
N ILE A 148 7.11 -6.55 19.55
CA ILE A 148 5.96 -6.09 20.32
C ILE A 148 5.07 -7.30 20.66
N ILE A 149 4.95 -7.62 21.95
CA ILE A 149 4.21 -8.77 22.49
C ILE A 149 3.35 -8.34 23.70
N PRO A 150 2.28 -9.08 24.05
CA PRO A 150 1.54 -8.85 25.28
C PRO A 150 2.39 -9.21 26.51
N THR A 151 2.10 -8.56 27.63
CA THR A 151 2.70 -8.89 28.92
C THR A 151 1.74 -9.74 29.78
N LYS A 152 2.24 -10.27 30.89
CA LYS A 152 1.50 -10.93 31.96
C LYS A 152 0.44 -10.04 32.61
N THR A 153 0.55 -8.72 32.44
CA THR A 153 -0.45 -7.75 32.89
C THR A 153 -1.49 -7.64 31.78
N LEU A 154 -2.68 -8.17 32.04
CA LEU A 154 -3.77 -8.16 31.06
C LEU A 154 -4.64 -6.92 31.25
N PRO A 155 -5.03 -6.23 30.15
CA PRO A 155 -6.00 -5.15 30.25
C PRO A 155 -7.39 -5.73 30.54
N LYS A 156 -8.16 -5.00 31.34
CA LYS A 156 -9.62 -5.14 31.29
C LYS A 156 -10.08 -4.51 29.97
N LEU A 157 -10.61 -5.33 29.05
CA LEU A 157 -11.01 -4.86 27.73
C LEU A 157 -12.14 -3.81 27.75
N SER A 158 -12.84 -3.66 28.88
CA SER A 158 -13.82 -2.60 29.15
C SER A 158 -13.18 -1.23 29.40
N ASP A 159 -11.94 -1.21 29.91
CA ASP A 159 -11.28 -0.01 30.45
C ASP A 159 -10.32 0.63 29.44
N VAL A 160 -10.18 0.01 28.27
CA VAL A 160 -9.39 0.52 27.14
C VAL A 160 -10.31 1.10 26.07
N THR A 161 -9.84 2.14 25.39
CA THR A 161 -10.58 2.73 24.27
C THR A 161 -10.72 1.73 23.12
N LYS A 162 -11.65 1.97 22.19
CA LYS A 162 -11.80 1.14 20.98
C LYS A 162 -10.50 1.03 20.18
N ASP A 163 -9.77 2.13 20.06
CA ASP A 163 -8.52 2.18 19.29
C ASP A 163 -7.39 1.43 20.01
N GLU A 164 -7.29 1.56 21.33
CA GLU A 164 -6.39 0.76 22.18
C GLU A 164 -6.70 -0.74 22.09
N LYS A 165 -7.99 -1.11 22.19
CA LYS A 165 -8.45 -2.49 22.03
C LYS A 165 -8.07 -3.05 20.67
N ASN A 166 -8.23 -2.27 19.60
CA ASN A 166 -7.87 -2.68 18.24
C ASN A 166 -6.39 -3.02 18.13
N ILE A 167 -5.48 -2.16 18.63
CA ILE A 167 -4.04 -2.40 18.58
C ILE A 167 -3.63 -3.56 19.49
N TYR A 168 -4.15 -3.61 20.73
CA TYR A 168 -3.85 -4.69 21.66
C TYR A 168 -4.26 -6.06 21.09
N LEU A 169 -5.46 -6.17 20.53
CA LEU A 169 -5.93 -7.42 19.94
C LEU A 169 -5.14 -7.83 18.70
N LEU A 170 -4.68 -6.87 17.87
CA LEU A 170 -3.77 -7.21 16.76
C LEU A 170 -2.52 -7.91 17.28
N VAL A 171 -1.86 -7.33 18.30
CA VAL A 171 -0.65 -7.90 18.91
C VAL A 171 -0.97 -9.25 19.56
N LEU A 172 -2.03 -9.35 20.34
CA LEU A 172 -2.46 -10.59 21.00
C LEU A 172 -2.70 -11.73 20.00
N TYR A 173 -3.52 -11.53 18.96
CA TYR A 173 -3.80 -12.57 17.98
C TYR A 173 -2.56 -12.94 17.16
N ARG A 174 -1.65 -11.99 16.89
CA ARG A 174 -0.36 -12.29 16.27
C ARG A 174 0.51 -13.16 17.16
N THR A 175 0.56 -12.87 18.46
CA THR A 175 1.28 -13.69 19.42
C THR A 175 0.66 -15.09 19.55
N LEU A 176 -0.66 -15.21 19.67
CA LEU A 176 -1.33 -16.51 19.75
C LEU A 176 -1.08 -17.36 18.50
N ALA A 177 -0.97 -16.75 17.32
CA ALA A 177 -0.72 -17.45 16.07
C ALA A 177 0.59 -18.23 16.04
N ILE A 178 1.63 -17.81 16.79
CA ILE A 178 2.91 -18.53 16.81
C ILE A 178 2.81 -19.87 17.56
N PHE A 179 1.82 -20.01 18.45
CA PHE A 179 1.53 -21.23 19.21
C PHE A 179 0.54 -22.15 18.49
N GLU A 180 -0.01 -21.76 17.34
CA GLU A 180 -0.93 -22.59 16.57
C GLU A 180 -0.19 -23.35 15.46
N LYS A 181 -0.78 -24.48 15.03
CA LYS A 181 -0.31 -25.25 13.87
C LYS A 181 -0.26 -24.40 12.59
N PRO A 182 0.65 -24.74 11.64
CA PRO A 182 0.67 -24.09 10.33
C PRO A 182 -0.67 -24.27 9.60
N TYR A 183 -0.96 -23.35 8.68
CA TYR A 183 -2.00 -23.58 7.67
C TYR A 183 -1.47 -24.63 6.68
N ILE A 184 -2.21 -25.73 6.50
CA ILE A 184 -1.84 -26.85 5.63
C ILE A 184 -2.86 -26.94 4.49
N TYR A 185 -2.36 -27.05 3.27
CA TYR A 185 -3.18 -27.20 2.07
C TYR A 185 -2.45 -28.03 1.02
N ASP A 186 -3.20 -28.73 0.18
CA ASP A 186 -2.66 -29.37 -1.01
C ASP A 186 -2.68 -28.35 -2.16
N GLU A 187 -1.53 -28.06 -2.77
CA GLU A 187 -1.46 -27.30 -4.02
C GLU A 187 -1.44 -28.27 -5.20
N THR A 188 -2.49 -28.24 -6.00
CA THR A 188 -2.60 -29.04 -7.22
C THR A 188 -2.19 -28.19 -8.41
N THR A 189 -1.25 -28.67 -9.20
CA THR A 189 -0.89 -28.11 -10.51
C THR A 189 -1.22 -29.14 -11.59
N ILE A 190 -2.05 -28.73 -12.56
CA ILE A 190 -2.38 -29.53 -13.74
C ILE A 190 -1.82 -28.80 -14.95
N ASP A 191 -0.97 -29.46 -15.74
CA ASP A 191 -0.59 -28.98 -17.06
C ASP A 191 -1.40 -29.75 -18.10
N THR A 192 -2.09 -29.02 -18.98
CA THR A 192 -2.94 -29.59 -20.04
C THR A 192 -2.47 -29.04 -21.38
N ALA A 193 -2.15 -29.93 -22.31
CA ALA A 193 -1.66 -29.62 -23.65
C ALA A 193 -2.81 -29.53 -24.65
N ILE A 194 -2.83 -28.44 -25.42
CA ILE A 194 -3.56 -28.38 -26.69
C ILE A 194 -2.50 -28.40 -27.77
N ASN A 195 -2.42 -29.50 -28.54
CA ASN A 195 -1.26 -29.82 -29.37
C ASN A 195 0.05 -29.71 -28.56
N GLN A 196 0.98 -28.84 -28.96
CA GLN A 196 2.27 -28.64 -28.28
C GLN A 196 2.24 -27.50 -27.23
N VAL A 197 1.09 -26.84 -27.03
CA VAL A 197 0.97 -25.67 -26.15
C VAL A 197 0.42 -26.05 -24.79
N LEU A 198 1.23 -25.81 -23.76
CA LEU A 198 0.88 -26.13 -22.36
C LEU A 198 0.13 -24.99 -21.67
N PHE A 199 -1.00 -25.35 -21.06
CA PHE A 199 -1.79 -24.49 -20.19
C PHE A 199 -1.71 -25.00 -18.76
N GLN A 200 -1.36 -24.12 -17.82
CA GLN A 200 -1.21 -24.49 -16.42
C GLN A 200 -2.41 -24.04 -15.60
N SER A 201 -2.95 -24.97 -14.80
CA SER A 201 -4.01 -24.74 -13.83
C SER A 201 -3.46 -24.96 -12.43
N LYS A 202 -3.78 -24.07 -11.49
CA LYS A 202 -3.37 -24.18 -10.09
C LYS A 202 -4.56 -24.02 -9.17
N GLY A 203 -4.67 -24.91 -8.19
CA GLY A 203 -5.70 -24.91 -7.17
C GLY A 203 -5.15 -25.21 -5.80
N LYS A 204 -5.92 -24.90 -4.77
CA LYS A 204 -5.58 -25.24 -3.39
C LYS A 204 -6.76 -25.86 -2.69
N THR A 205 -6.49 -26.94 -1.97
CA THR A 205 -7.48 -27.59 -1.10
C THR A 205 -7.01 -27.43 0.35
N GLU A 206 -7.76 -26.67 1.15
CA GLU A 206 -7.48 -26.51 2.59
C GLU A 206 -7.59 -27.87 3.30
N LYS A 207 -6.54 -28.25 4.05
CA LYS A 207 -6.49 -29.46 4.88
C LYS A 207 -6.64 -29.11 6.35
N GLU A 208 -5.83 -28.16 6.80
CA GLU A 208 -5.89 -27.63 8.16
C GLU A 208 -5.78 -26.11 8.14
N ARG A 209 -6.78 -25.43 8.69
CA ARG A 209 -6.81 -23.97 8.72
C ARG A 209 -5.70 -23.36 9.60
N GLY A 210 -5.24 -24.10 10.61
CA GLY A 210 -4.17 -23.69 11.51
C GLY A 210 -4.34 -22.27 12.06
N TRP A 211 -3.24 -21.52 12.14
CA TRP A 211 -3.21 -20.15 12.66
C TRP A 211 -4.15 -19.17 11.95
N LYS A 212 -4.53 -19.43 10.68
CA LYS A 212 -5.43 -18.54 9.94
C LYS A 212 -6.79 -18.41 10.62
N ARG A 213 -7.23 -19.40 11.40
CA ARG A 213 -8.52 -19.37 12.14
C ARG A 213 -8.60 -18.25 13.19
N LEU A 214 -7.45 -17.75 13.67
CA LEU A 214 -7.39 -16.68 14.66
C LEU A 214 -7.70 -15.30 14.06
N TYR A 215 -7.68 -15.20 12.73
CA TYR A 215 -8.01 -13.97 12.02
C TYR A 215 -9.44 -14.08 11.48
N LYS A 216 -10.25 -13.02 11.64
CA LYS A 216 -11.55 -12.94 10.95
C LYS A 216 -11.34 -13.04 9.44
N GLN A 217 -12.23 -13.72 8.72
CA GLN A 217 -12.28 -13.75 7.25
C GLN A 217 -12.55 -12.34 6.70
N GLU A 218 -11.54 -11.48 6.71
CA GLU A 218 -11.65 -10.10 6.20
C GLU A 218 -10.94 -9.90 4.87
N GLU A 219 -10.31 -10.95 4.37
CA GLU A 219 -10.01 -11.09 2.96
C GLU A 219 -10.76 -12.32 2.48
N LYS A 220 -11.54 -12.16 1.41
CA LYS A 220 -11.76 -13.28 0.49
C LYS A 220 -10.35 -13.75 0.15
N ASP A 221 -9.84 -14.79 0.82
CA ASP A 221 -8.83 -15.67 0.22
C ASP A 221 -9.42 -15.90 -1.17
N LYS A 222 -8.89 -15.22 -2.18
CA LYS A 222 -9.46 -15.22 -3.54
C LYS A 222 -9.71 -16.68 -3.83
N ASP A 223 -10.98 -17.11 -3.89
CA ASP A 223 -11.36 -18.52 -3.81
C ASP A 223 -10.38 -19.32 -4.68
N ASP A 224 -9.38 -19.94 -4.03
CA ASP A 224 -8.34 -20.65 -4.75
C ASP A 224 -9.11 -21.83 -5.36
N PRO A 225 -9.16 -21.94 -6.70
CA PRO A 225 -10.14 -22.81 -7.33
C PRO A 225 -9.84 -24.25 -6.92
N LEU A 226 -10.88 -24.96 -6.47
CA LEU A 226 -10.82 -26.41 -6.34
C LEU A 226 -10.68 -26.98 -7.75
N LEU A 227 -9.63 -27.78 -7.97
CA LEU A 227 -9.41 -28.47 -9.23
C LEU A 227 -10.03 -29.86 -9.16
N PRO A 228 -10.66 -30.34 -10.24
CA PRO A 228 -11.19 -31.70 -10.29
C PRO A 228 -10.05 -32.72 -10.30
N GLU A 229 -10.37 -33.94 -9.87
CA GLU A 229 -9.45 -35.07 -10.01
C GLU A 229 -9.30 -35.46 -11.49
N VAL A 230 -8.06 -35.53 -11.95
CA VAL A 230 -7.65 -35.91 -13.30
C VAL A 230 -6.38 -36.77 -13.23
N THR A 231 -6.13 -37.56 -14.27
CA THR A 231 -4.96 -38.41 -14.43
C THR A 231 -4.16 -37.97 -15.65
N VAL A 232 -2.86 -38.26 -15.64
CA VAL A 232 -2.02 -38.07 -16.84
C VAL A 232 -2.57 -38.92 -17.99
N ASN A 233 -2.59 -38.35 -19.19
CA ASN A 233 -3.19 -38.83 -20.43
C ASN A 233 -4.73 -38.76 -20.48
N ASP A 234 -5.41 -38.12 -19.52
CA ASP A 234 -6.84 -37.84 -19.65
C ASP A 234 -7.10 -36.92 -20.86
N SER A 235 -8.02 -37.33 -21.72
CA SER A 235 -8.51 -36.50 -22.82
C SER A 235 -9.66 -35.62 -22.33
N VAL A 236 -9.53 -34.30 -22.53
CA VAL A 236 -10.50 -33.31 -22.05
C VAL A 236 -10.93 -32.38 -23.17
N ALA A 237 -12.22 -32.09 -23.23
CA ALA A 237 -12.73 -31.06 -24.11
C ALA A 237 -12.26 -29.68 -23.61
N PHE A 238 -12.05 -28.73 -24.52
CA PHE A 238 -11.58 -27.40 -24.16
C PHE A 238 -12.32 -26.28 -24.89
N ALA A 239 -12.29 -25.09 -24.29
CA ALA A 239 -12.70 -23.85 -24.93
C ALA A 239 -11.63 -22.79 -24.70
N LEU A 240 -11.05 -22.27 -25.80
CA LEU A 240 -10.07 -21.19 -25.73
C LEU A 240 -10.74 -19.88 -25.34
N GLU A 241 -10.08 -19.12 -24.47
CA GLU A 241 -10.55 -17.82 -24.01
C GLU A 241 -9.44 -16.78 -24.14
N THR A 242 -9.77 -15.70 -24.85
CA THR A 242 -8.92 -14.51 -24.90
C THR A 242 -9.37 -13.53 -23.82
N LYS A 243 -8.43 -13.11 -22.97
CA LYS A 243 -8.67 -12.07 -21.97
C LYS A 243 -7.74 -10.91 -22.24
N GLU A 244 -8.30 -9.84 -22.76
CA GLU A 244 -7.62 -8.57 -22.88
C GLU A 244 -7.43 -7.92 -21.50
N GLY A 245 -6.31 -7.24 -21.35
CA GLY A 245 -5.99 -6.49 -20.15
C GLY A 245 -5.09 -5.33 -20.51
N LYS A 246 -5.23 -4.22 -19.77
CA LYS A 246 -4.33 -3.09 -19.86
C LYS A 246 -3.43 -3.09 -18.63
N THR A 247 -2.17 -2.68 -18.79
CA THR A 247 -1.34 -2.37 -17.64
C THR A 247 -2.02 -1.25 -16.85
N GLN A 248 -1.97 -1.36 -15.53
CA GLN A 248 -2.44 -0.29 -14.66
C GLN A 248 -1.21 0.47 -14.15
N PRO A 249 -1.28 1.81 -14.04
CA PRO A 249 -0.21 2.55 -13.41
C PRO A 249 -0.02 2.06 -11.96
N PRO A 250 1.17 2.25 -11.38
CA PRO A 250 1.42 1.93 -9.98
C PRO A 250 0.36 2.57 -9.06
N ASN A 251 -0.06 1.83 -8.04
CA ASN A 251 -0.97 2.36 -7.05
C ASN A 251 -0.27 3.45 -6.23
N TYR A 252 -0.97 4.55 -5.96
CA TYR A 252 -0.53 5.53 -4.96
C TYR A 252 -0.21 4.86 -3.63
N TYR A 253 0.83 5.37 -2.95
CA TYR A 253 1.13 4.94 -1.59
C TYR A 253 -0.01 5.30 -0.63
N THR A 254 -0.32 4.41 0.30
CA THR A 254 -0.88 4.74 1.61
C THR A 254 0.27 4.95 2.61
N GLU A 255 0.00 5.49 3.81
CA GLU A 255 1.05 5.56 4.84
C GLU A 255 1.67 4.19 5.15
N GLY A 256 0.86 3.13 5.25
CA GLY A 256 1.39 1.77 5.46
C GLY A 256 2.29 1.27 4.34
N THR A 257 1.91 1.50 3.07
CA THR A 257 2.78 1.11 1.95
C THR A 257 4.01 2.00 1.82
N LEU A 258 3.93 3.27 2.23
CA LEU A 258 5.08 4.17 2.25
C LEU A 258 6.08 3.74 3.33
N LEU A 259 5.62 3.38 4.54
CA LEU A 259 6.47 2.79 5.58
C LEU A 259 7.19 1.54 5.07
N THR A 260 6.45 0.66 4.38
CA THR A 260 7.02 -0.55 3.76
C THR A 260 8.07 -0.18 2.70
N ALA A 261 7.82 0.85 1.89
CA ALA A 261 8.76 1.33 0.89
C ALA A 261 10.03 1.92 1.54
N MET A 262 9.89 2.74 2.59
CA MET A 262 11.01 3.30 3.35
C MET A 262 11.87 2.18 3.96
N LYS A 263 11.23 1.13 4.52
CA LYS A 263 11.90 -0.05 5.10
C LYS A 263 12.65 -0.90 4.07
N HIS A 264 12.22 -0.86 2.82
CA HIS A 264 12.73 -1.74 1.76
C HIS A 264 13.33 -0.97 0.58
N VAL A 265 13.68 0.30 0.78
CA VAL A 265 14.18 1.19 -0.27
C VAL A 265 15.42 0.63 -0.98
N GLY A 266 16.27 -0.11 -0.25
CA GLY A 266 17.43 -0.79 -0.83
C GLY A 266 17.09 -1.76 -1.98
N ARG A 267 15.88 -2.34 -2.03
CA ARG A 267 15.47 -3.26 -3.10
C ARG A 267 15.47 -2.62 -4.49
N ALA A 268 15.31 -1.30 -4.56
CA ALA A 268 15.28 -0.54 -5.79
C ALA A 268 16.68 -0.09 -6.26
N MET A 269 17.72 -0.32 -5.46
CA MET A 269 19.09 0.04 -5.85
C MET A 269 19.67 -1.02 -6.79
N ASP A 270 20.77 -0.72 -7.48
CA ASP A 270 21.53 -1.73 -8.23
C ASP A 270 22.69 -2.28 -7.40
N ASP A 271 23.41 -1.39 -6.69
CA ASP A 271 24.57 -1.72 -5.84
C ASP A 271 24.24 -2.69 -4.70
N LYS A 272 24.99 -3.80 -4.65
CA LYS A 272 24.78 -4.89 -3.69
C LYS A 272 25.17 -4.48 -2.26
N ASP A 273 26.25 -3.71 -2.11
CA ASP A 273 26.70 -3.31 -0.77
C ASP A 273 25.73 -2.30 -0.13
N SER A 274 25.21 -1.35 -0.90
CA SER A 274 24.17 -0.41 -0.45
C SER A 274 22.85 -1.12 -0.14
N LYS A 275 22.47 -2.13 -0.93
CA LYS A 275 21.33 -3.02 -0.63
C LYS A 275 21.48 -3.68 0.73
N ASP A 276 22.64 -4.28 0.99
CA ASP A 276 22.88 -5.03 2.21
C ASP A 276 22.92 -4.10 3.43
N ILE A 277 23.56 -2.93 3.33
CA ILE A 277 23.56 -1.94 4.42
C ILE A 277 22.17 -1.39 4.71
N LEU A 278 21.41 -0.98 3.68
CA LEU A 278 20.03 -0.53 3.89
C LEU A 278 19.14 -1.67 4.40
N LYS A 279 19.44 -2.92 4.09
CA LYS A 279 18.72 -4.04 4.69
C LYS A 279 19.08 -4.20 6.18
N GLU A 280 20.34 -4.00 6.55
CA GLU A 280 20.81 -4.03 7.94
C GLU A 280 20.26 -2.86 8.78
N THR A 281 20.17 -1.65 8.20
CA THR A 281 19.68 -0.43 8.89
C THR A 281 18.17 -0.22 8.72
N GLU A 282 17.48 -1.20 8.15
CA GLU A 282 16.07 -1.14 7.82
C GLU A 282 15.66 0.02 6.88
N GLY A 283 16.52 0.45 5.98
CA GLY A 283 16.20 1.40 4.92
C GLY A 283 16.40 2.85 5.34
N ILE A 284 15.49 3.74 4.92
CA ILE A 284 15.57 5.17 5.26
C ILE A 284 14.68 5.47 6.47
N GLY A 285 15.28 6.15 7.44
CA GLY A 285 14.67 6.40 8.74
C GLY A 285 14.66 5.13 9.59
N THR A 286 14.81 5.31 10.88
CA THR A 286 14.66 4.22 11.85
C THR A 286 13.20 4.05 12.21
N GLU A 287 12.90 2.92 12.85
CA GLU A 287 11.57 2.61 13.38
C GLU A 287 10.97 3.75 14.22
N ALA A 288 11.81 4.50 14.94
CA ALA A 288 11.39 5.65 15.74
C ALA A 288 11.09 6.92 14.92
N THR A 289 11.64 7.09 13.71
CA THR A 289 11.59 8.36 12.96
C THR A 289 10.68 8.35 11.74
N ARG A 290 10.33 7.19 11.18
CA ARG A 290 9.50 7.12 9.96
C ARG A 290 8.14 7.82 10.12
N ALA A 291 7.48 7.62 11.26
CA ALA A 291 6.19 8.27 11.54
C ALA A 291 6.31 9.81 11.57
N SER A 292 7.31 10.35 12.26
CA SER A 292 7.52 11.81 12.36
C SER A 292 7.96 12.43 11.04
N ILE A 293 8.71 11.70 10.21
CA ILE A 293 9.04 12.11 8.83
C ILE A 293 7.76 12.30 8.02
N ILE A 294 6.85 11.32 8.02
CA ILE A 294 5.57 11.39 7.30
C ILE A 294 4.70 12.54 7.83
N GLU A 295 4.63 12.74 9.16
CA GLU A 295 3.92 13.88 9.75
C GLU A 295 4.54 15.23 9.34
N THR A 296 5.86 15.31 9.26
CA THR A 296 6.56 16.52 8.84
C THR A 296 6.25 16.86 7.39
N LEU A 297 6.26 15.87 6.48
CA LEU A 297 5.90 16.07 5.08
C LEU A 297 4.45 16.59 4.92
N LYS A 298 3.52 16.12 5.77
CA LYS A 298 2.14 16.63 5.81
C LYS A 298 2.08 18.04 6.37
N LYS A 299 2.74 18.31 7.50
CA LYS A 299 2.74 19.62 8.17
C LYS A 299 3.33 20.72 7.28
N GLN A 300 4.34 20.39 6.49
CA GLN A 300 4.99 21.30 5.55
C GLN A 300 4.26 21.42 4.21
N ASP A 301 3.11 20.75 4.05
CA ASP A 301 2.29 20.76 2.84
C ASP A 301 3.04 20.26 1.60
N TYR A 302 3.94 19.27 1.75
CA TYR A 302 4.58 18.57 0.63
C TYR A 302 3.76 17.36 0.16
N ILE A 303 2.99 16.76 1.07
CA ILE A 303 2.07 15.67 0.75
C ILE A 303 0.72 15.90 1.40
N THR A 304 -0.33 15.35 0.80
CA THR A 304 -1.68 15.32 1.36
C THR A 304 -2.28 13.93 1.30
N ILE A 305 -3.24 13.64 2.17
CA ILE A 305 -3.92 12.35 2.22
C ILE A 305 -5.38 12.51 1.80
N SER A 306 -5.79 11.76 0.79
CA SER A 306 -7.17 11.67 0.34
C SER A 306 -7.57 10.21 0.15
N LYS A 307 -8.65 9.78 0.81
CA LYS A 307 -9.16 8.39 0.78
C LYS A 307 -8.04 7.36 1.07
N SER A 308 -7.21 7.63 2.08
CA SER A 308 -6.06 6.81 2.50
C SER A 308 -4.91 6.72 1.49
N LYS A 309 -4.96 7.46 0.38
CA LYS A 309 -3.86 7.59 -0.58
C LYS A 309 -3.10 8.89 -0.33
N ILE A 310 -1.79 8.81 -0.46
CA ILE A 310 -0.84 9.92 -0.39
C ILE A 310 -0.74 10.50 -1.80
N TYR A 311 -0.87 11.83 -1.87
CA TYR A 311 -0.65 12.62 -3.06
C TYR A 311 0.46 13.62 -2.74
N VAL A 312 1.37 13.82 -3.69
CA VAL A 312 2.34 14.93 -3.61
C VAL A 312 1.57 16.21 -3.92
N THR A 313 1.82 17.27 -3.16
CA THR A 313 1.24 18.59 -3.45
C THR A 313 2.04 19.28 -4.54
N GLU A 314 1.49 20.35 -5.11
CA GLU A 314 2.22 21.26 -5.99
C GLU A 314 3.57 21.70 -5.40
N LYS A 315 3.57 22.08 -4.13
CA LYS A 315 4.78 22.46 -3.40
C LYS A 315 5.78 21.30 -3.28
N GLY A 316 5.30 20.09 -3.03
CA GLY A 316 6.12 18.88 -2.95
C GLY A 316 6.74 18.51 -4.29
N GLU A 317 5.97 18.60 -5.38
CA GLU A 317 6.48 18.33 -6.73
C GLU A 317 7.58 19.31 -7.11
N LEU A 318 7.38 20.59 -6.84
CA LEU A 318 8.39 21.61 -7.10
C LEU A 318 9.68 21.31 -6.34
N LEU A 319 9.59 20.97 -5.05
CA LEU A 319 10.76 20.58 -4.25
C LEU A 319 11.47 19.38 -4.87
N CYS A 320 10.73 18.31 -5.19
CA CYS A 320 11.32 17.11 -5.79
C CYS A 320 12.04 17.40 -7.10
N ARG A 321 11.50 18.27 -7.97
CA ARG A 321 12.15 18.64 -9.24
C ARG A 321 13.45 19.43 -9.02
N ILE A 322 13.45 20.31 -8.03
CA ILE A 322 14.64 21.12 -7.69
C ILE A 322 15.79 20.21 -7.25
N ILE A 323 15.51 19.28 -6.32
CA ILE A 323 16.54 18.45 -5.68
C ILE A 323 16.78 17.10 -6.37
N ALA A 324 16.13 16.83 -7.51
CA ALA A 324 16.11 15.51 -8.15
C ALA A 324 17.52 14.97 -8.48
N GLU A 325 18.45 15.85 -8.79
CA GLU A 325 19.83 15.54 -9.18
C GLU A 325 20.82 15.75 -8.02
N ASP A 326 20.35 16.25 -6.88
CA ASP A 326 21.21 16.48 -5.72
C ASP A 326 21.39 15.19 -4.92
N GLU A 327 22.62 14.94 -4.46
CA GLU A 327 22.96 13.76 -3.64
C GLU A 327 22.09 13.62 -2.38
N ILE A 328 21.56 14.73 -1.85
CA ILE A 328 20.68 14.72 -0.67
C ILE A 328 19.34 14.01 -0.91
N ALA A 329 18.90 13.89 -2.17
CA ALA A 329 17.69 13.15 -2.54
C ALA A 329 17.96 11.66 -2.78
N ASN A 330 19.22 11.22 -2.79
CA ASN A 330 19.60 9.85 -3.10
C ASN A 330 19.57 8.96 -1.85
N ALA A 331 18.72 7.91 -1.89
CA ALA A 331 18.64 6.88 -0.86
C ALA A 331 19.99 6.22 -0.55
N GLY A 332 20.87 6.10 -1.55
CA GLY A 332 22.21 5.54 -1.40
C GLY A 332 23.11 6.38 -0.49
N MET A 333 22.89 7.69 -0.41
CA MET A 333 23.64 8.55 0.50
C MET A 333 23.37 8.18 1.96
N THR A 334 22.12 7.87 2.31
CA THR A 334 21.77 7.34 3.64
C THR A 334 22.54 6.06 3.95
N ALA A 335 22.65 5.15 2.97
CA ALA A 335 23.43 3.92 3.12
C ALA A 335 24.93 4.20 3.40
N GLN A 336 25.49 5.22 2.75
CA GLN A 336 26.89 5.62 2.95
C GLN A 336 27.13 6.18 4.36
N TRP A 337 26.20 7.00 4.88
CA TRP A 337 26.29 7.52 6.25
C TRP A 337 26.20 6.41 7.28
N GLU A 338 25.22 5.51 7.14
CA GLU A 338 25.09 4.34 8.02
C GLU A 338 26.33 3.44 7.99
N ARG A 339 26.93 3.25 6.80
CA ARG A 339 28.21 2.54 6.65
C ARG A 339 29.31 3.19 7.49
N TYR A 340 29.40 4.51 7.49
CA TYR A 340 30.42 5.22 8.24
C TYR A 340 30.14 5.18 9.75
N LEU A 341 28.89 5.36 10.17
CA LEU A 341 28.47 5.23 11.57
C LEU A 341 28.79 3.82 12.11
N LYS A 342 28.63 2.78 11.28
CA LYS A 342 29.06 1.41 11.61
C LYS A 342 30.58 1.30 11.80
N LYS A 343 31.39 1.98 10.98
CA LYS A 343 32.86 2.03 11.16
C LYS A 343 33.25 2.70 12.47
N ILE A 344 32.54 3.75 12.89
CA ILE A 344 32.77 4.38 14.20
C ILE A 344 32.48 3.37 15.32
N ARG A 345 31.34 2.66 15.26
CA ARG A 345 30.98 1.63 16.25
C ARG A 345 31.99 0.49 16.32
N SER A 346 32.59 0.10 15.19
CA SER A 346 33.62 -0.95 15.13
C SER A 346 35.04 -0.45 15.38
N GLN A 347 35.22 0.81 15.78
CA GLN A 347 36.53 1.46 16.00
C GLN A 347 37.44 1.46 14.75
N GLN A 348 36.83 1.43 13.56
CA GLN A 348 37.49 1.47 12.24
C GLN A 348 37.37 2.83 11.55
N GLY A 349 36.81 3.83 12.24
CA GLY A 349 36.66 5.20 11.77
C GLY A 349 36.46 6.14 12.96
N THR A 350 36.64 7.44 12.75
CA THR A 350 36.56 8.45 13.82
C THR A 350 35.37 9.38 13.62
N GLN A 351 34.82 9.89 14.72
CA GLN A 351 33.72 10.85 14.68
C GLN A 351 34.16 12.15 13.99
N GLU A 352 35.40 12.58 14.23
CA GLU A 352 35.97 13.81 13.68
C GLU A 352 36.04 13.74 12.14
N ALA A 353 36.47 12.59 11.59
CA ALA A 353 36.54 12.40 10.15
C ALA A 353 35.14 12.34 9.51
N PHE A 354 34.16 11.74 10.20
CA PHE A 354 32.77 11.77 9.74
C PHE A 354 32.22 13.20 9.69
N LEU A 355 32.32 13.93 10.80
CA LEU A 355 31.82 15.31 10.88
C LEU A 355 32.51 16.23 9.87
N GLY A 356 33.84 16.12 9.70
CA GLY A 356 34.56 16.85 8.67
C GLY A 356 34.11 16.50 7.24
N SER A 357 33.65 15.27 6.98
CA SER A 357 33.04 14.92 5.69
C SER A 357 31.65 15.56 5.50
N ILE A 358 30.85 15.64 6.57
CA ILE A 358 29.55 16.31 6.55
C ILE A 358 29.72 17.82 6.35
N GLU A 359 30.70 18.46 7.00
CA GLU A 359 31.00 19.87 6.81
C GLU A 359 31.37 20.19 5.35
N ARG A 360 32.27 19.39 4.75
CA ARG A 360 32.61 19.53 3.33
C ARG A 360 31.40 19.33 2.42
N PHE A 361 30.54 18.36 2.74
CA PHE A 361 29.31 18.13 1.99
C PHE A 361 28.34 19.32 2.09
N VAL A 362 28.16 19.88 3.29
CA VAL A 362 27.33 21.08 3.50
C VAL A 362 27.90 22.28 2.75
N GLN A 363 29.22 22.50 2.78
CA GLN A 363 29.88 23.55 2.00
C GLN A 363 29.63 23.37 0.50
N HIS A 364 29.81 22.14 -0.01
CA HIS A 364 29.52 21.82 -1.40
C HIS A 364 28.06 22.11 -1.78
N LEU A 365 27.10 21.76 -0.92
CA LEU A 365 25.68 22.09 -1.16
C LEU A 365 25.43 23.60 -1.15
N ILE A 366 26.03 24.36 -0.23
CA ILE A 366 25.89 25.83 -0.17
C ILE A 366 26.41 26.48 -1.46
N GLU A 367 27.45 25.93 -2.07
CA GLU A 367 27.99 26.42 -3.34
C GLU A 367 27.14 26.00 -4.55
N LYS A 368 26.74 24.72 -4.62
CA LYS A 368 26.07 24.15 -5.80
C LYS A 368 24.58 24.40 -5.88
N VAL A 369 23.88 24.29 -4.76
CA VAL A 369 22.41 24.39 -4.75
C VAL A 369 21.95 25.76 -5.26
N PRO A 370 22.50 26.92 -4.83
CA PRO A 370 22.11 28.21 -5.39
C PRO A 370 22.38 28.37 -6.88
N GLN A 371 23.46 27.76 -7.41
CA GLN A 371 23.73 27.74 -8.86
C GLN A 371 22.66 26.93 -9.58
N ASN A 372 22.31 25.75 -9.07
CA ASN A 372 21.20 24.94 -9.60
C ASN A 372 19.88 25.72 -9.57
N PHE A 373 19.63 26.55 -8.55
CA PHE A 373 18.47 27.43 -8.49
C PHE A 373 18.52 28.57 -9.51
N GLN A 374 19.70 29.10 -9.84
CA GLN A 374 19.87 30.17 -10.83
C GLN A 374 19.75 29.63 -12.26
N ASP A 375 20.38 28.51 -12.58
CA ASP A 375 20.29 27.85 -13.89
C ASP A 375 18.90 27.26 -14.12
N LYS A 376 18.23 26.80 -13.05
CA LYS A 376 16.83 26.35 -13.10
C LYS A 376 15.82 27.49 -12.88
N LYS A 377 16.18 28.78 -12.81
CA LYS A 377 15.18 29.87 -12.68
C LYS A 377 14.21 29.89 -13.85
N GLU A 378 14.69 29.64 -15.07
CA GLU A 378 13.84 29.47 -16.26
C GLU A 378 12.91 28.26 -16.06
N ASN A 379 13.45 27.12 -15.63
CA ASN A 379 12.64 25.92 -15.32
C ASN A 379 11.66 26.10 -14.14
N ILE A 380 11.96 26.88 -13.10
CA ILE A 380 11.06 27.11 -11.95
C ILE A 380 9.94 28.07 -12.36
N ALA A 381 10.23 29.10 -13.16
CA ALA A 381 9.22 30.00 -13.71
C ALA A 381 8.33 29.28 -14.73
N ASP A 382 8.90 28.40 -15.56
CA ASP A 382 8.16 27.56 -16.50
C ASP A 382 7.33 26.51 -15.78
N VAL A 383 7.85 25.87 -14.73
CA VAL A 383 7.09 24.92 -13.91
C VAL A 383 5.98 25.64 -13.14
N ALA A 384 6.25 26.80 -12.53
CA ALA A 384 5.22 27.62 -11.90
C ALA A 384 4.18 28.11 -12.92
N GLY A 385 4.60 28.49 -14.13
CA GLY A 385 3.74 28.90 -15.23
C GLY A 385 2.88 27.75 -15.78
N HIS A 386 3.44 26.55 -15.92
CA HIS A 386 2.69 25.34 -16.28
C HIS A 386 1.70 24.94 -15.18
N MET A 387 2.08 25.04 -13.90
CA MET A 387 1.19 24.80 -12.77
C MET A 387 0.09 25.86 -12.68
N GLU A 388 0.39 27.12 -12.95
CA GLU A 388 -0.61 28.18 -13.08
C GLU A 388 -1.58 27.91 -14.24
N GLN A 389 -1.09 27.46 -15.40
CA GLN A 389 -1.93 27.06 -16.53
C GLN A 389 -2.81 25.84 -16.22
N GLU A 390 -2.29 24.80 -15.53
CA GLU A 390 -3.08 23.63 -15.12
C GLU A 390 -4.20 23.99 -14.14
N ASN A 391 -3.95 25.01 -13.30
CA ASN A 391 -4.89 25.57 -12.34
C ASN A 391 -5.91 26.52 -12.94
N VAL A 392 -5.77 26.96 -14.20
CA VAL A 392 -6.81 27.71 -14.91
C VAL A 392 -7.96 26.77 -15.29
N MET A 393 -9.14 27.06 -14.73
CA MET A 393 -10.37 26.31 -14.99
C MET A 393 -11.16 26.86 -16.17
N GLY A 394 -10.86 28.07 -16.64
CA GLY A 394 -11.54 28.74 -17.74
C GLY A 394 -11.82 30.20 -17.45
N THR A 395 -12.63 30.83 -18.30
CA THR A 395 -12.89 32.27 -18.26
C THR A 395 -14.02 32.60 -17.28
N CYS A 396 -13.86 33.67 -16.50
CA CYS A 396 -14.86 34.14 -15.55
C CYS A 396 -16.08 34.71 -16.29
N PRO A 397 -17.30 34.19 -16.04
CA PRO A 397 -18.50 34.67 -16.72
C PRO A 397 -18.92 36.08 -16.29
N LYS A 398 -18.32 36.65 -15.23
CA LYS A 398 -18.61 37.98 -14.69
C LYS A 398 -17.70 39.08 -15.25
N CYS A 399 -16.40 38.82 -15.39
CA CYS A 399 -15.42 39.85 -15.73
C CYS A 399 -14.39 39.42 -16.79
N GLN A 400 -14.56 38.23 -17.38
CA GLN A 400 -13.70 37.67 -18.44
C GLN A 400 -12.23 37.39 -18.06
N ASN A 401 -11.83 37.62 -16.81
CA ASN A 401 -10.53 37.17 -16.30
C ASN A 401 -10.52 35.66 -16.02
N SER A 402 -9.34 35.05 -15.87
CA SER A 402 -9.24 33.62 -15.56
C SER A 402 -9.85 33.23 -14.21
N VAL A 403 -10.54 32.09 -14.15
CA VAL A 403 -10.91 31.43 -12.90
C VAL A 403 -9.88 30.36 -12.62
N VAL A 404 -9.29 30.42 -11.43
CA VAL A 404 -8.22 29.51 -11.01
C VAL A 404 -8.63 28.68 -9.82
N ASP A 405 -8.07 27.48 -9.75
CA ASP A 405 -8.13 26.62 -8.58
C ASP A 405 -7.32 27.23 -7.42
N LYS A 406 -7.98 27.52 -6.29
CA LYS A 406 -7.32 28.02 -5.07
C LYS A 406 -7.21 26.93 -3.99
N GLY A 407 -7.31 25.66 -4.38
CA GLY A 407 -7.29 24.49 -3.49
C GLY A 407 -8.62 24.30 -2.74
N LYS A 408 -9.05 25.29 -1.96
CA LYS A 408 -10.30 25.24 -1.16
C LYS A 408 -11.56 25.57 -1.97
N PHE A 409 -11.42 26.43 -2.97
CA PHE A 409 -12.49 26.89 -3.87
C PHE A 409 -11.87 27.29 -5.22
N TYR A 410 -12.71 27.53 -6.23
CA TYR A 410 -12.31 28.14 -7.49
C TYR A 410 -12.63 29.62 -7.44
N GLY A 411 -11.67 30.48 -7.78
CA GLY A 411 -11.82 31.93 -7.63
C GLY A 411 -11.39 32.67 -8.89
N CYS A 412 -12.10 33.76 -9.22
CA CYS A 412 -11.67 34.67 -10.26
C CYS A 412 -10.32 35.32 -9.91
N SER A 413 -9.41 35.45 -10.88
CA SER A 413 -8.12 36.11 -10.69
C SER A 413 -8.28 37.61 -10.40
N GLY A 414 -9.25 38.27 -11.04
CA GLY A 414 -9.63 39.68 -10.78
C GLY A 414 -10.40 39.92 -9.47
N TYR A 415 -10.24 39.07 -8.44
CA TYR A 415 -10.99 39.21 -7.18
C TYR A 415 -10.61 40.45 -6.37
N LYS A 416 -9.35 40.86 -6.46
CA LYS A 416 -8.83 42.08 -5.86
C LYS A 416 -9.32 43.32 -6.60
N ASP A 417 -9.57 43.21 -7.90
CA ASP A 417 -10.06 44.28 -8.78
C ASP A 417 -11.60 44.40 -8.77
N GLY A 418 -12.26 43.80 -7.78
CA GLY A 418 -13.71 43.93 -7.54
C GLY A 418 -14.56 42.72 -7.96
N CYS A 419 -14.04 41.76 -8.73
CA CYS A 419 -14.83 40.60 -9.17
C CYS A 419 -14.97 39.52 -8.07
N LYS A 420 -16.13 39.43 -7.41
CA LYS A 420 -16.37 38.45 -6.33
C LYS A 420 -16.80 37.05 -6.78
N PHE A 421 -16.58 36.68 -8.04
CA PHE A 421 -16.98 35.37 -8.54
C PHE A 421 -16.13 34.24 -7.94
N THR A 422 -16.80 33.26 -7.34
CA THR A 422 -16.18 32.05 -6.78
C THR A 422 -17.10 30.85 -6.96
N LEU A 423 -16.53 29.65 -7.07
CA LEU A 423 -17.26 28.38 -7.05
C LEU A 423 -16.68 27.45 -5.98
N PRO A 424 -17.52 26.73 -5.23
CA PRO A 424 -17.04 25.80 -4.22
C PRO A 424 -16.50 24.51 -4.84
N LYS A 425 -15.58 23.83 -4.15
CA LYS A 425 -15.10 22.49 -4.53
C LYS A 425 -16.16 21.40 -4.39
N ARG A 426 -17.14 21.64 -3.52
CA ARG A 426 -18.23 20.72 -3.24
C ARG A 426 -19.55 21.47 -3.15
N TRP A 427 -20.60 20.86 -3.69
CA TRP A 427 -21.96 21.36 -3.59
C TRP A 427 -22.89 20.22 -3.19
N SER A 428 -23.73 20.40 -2.17
CA SER A 428 -24.66 19.36 -1.68
C SER A 428 -23.94 18.00 -1.46
N GLN A 429 -22.81 18.05 -0.75
CA GLN A 429 -21.92 16.92 -0.45
C GLN A 429 -21.28 16.20 -1.66
N LYS A 430 -21.48 16.68 -2.88
CA LYS A 430 -20.83 16.17 -4.08
C LYS A 430 -19.62 17.04 -4.46
N ALA A 431 -18.50 16.41 -4.79
CA ALA A 431 -17.34 17.12 -5.33
C ALA A 431 -17.59 17.51 -6.80
N LEU A 432 -17.26 18.74 -7.17
CA LEU A 432 -17.31 19.20 -8.56
C LEU A 432 -16.01 18.79 -9.27
N THR A 433 -16.14 18.16 -10.43
CA THR A 433 -14.97 17.79 -11.25
C THR A 433 -14.45 19.00 -12.04
N LYS A 434 -13.20 18.94 -12.52
CA LYS A 434 -12.62 19.96 -13.41
C LYS A 434 -13.54 20.25 -14.60
N LYS A 435 -14.09 19.19 -15.23
CA LYS A 435 -15.06 19.31 -16.32
C LYS A 435 -16.35 20.02 -15.91
N ASN A 436 -16.90 19.75 -14.71
CA ASN A 436 -18.10 20.45 -14.25
C ASN A 436 -17.86 21.95 -14.09
N VAL A 437 -16.70 22.33 -13.56
CA VAL A 437 -16.33 23.74 -13.40
C VAL A 437 -16.13 24.39 -14.76
N GLN A 438 -15.41 23.74 -15.67
CA GLN A 438 -15.23 24.20 -17.06
C GLN A 438 -16.56 24.38 -17.80
N ASP A 439 -17.49 23.43 -17.66
CA ASP A 439 -18.83 23.51 -18.25
C ASP A 439 -19.63 24.67 -17.63
N LEU A 440 -19.59 24.88 -16.32
CA LEU A 440 -20.23 26.03 -15.67
C LEU A 440 -19.67 27.37 -16.14
N LEU A 441 -18.36 27.46 -16.38
CA LEU A 441 -17.72 28.69 -16.83
C LEU A 441 -18.02 29.00 -18.30
N SER A 442 -18.02 27.97 -19.15
CA SER A 442 -18.20 28.13 -20.60
C SER A 442 -19.65 28.10 -21.07
N LYS A 443 -20.48 27.23 -20.47
CA LYS A 443 -21.87 26.98 -20.88
C LYS A 443 -22.90 27.47 -19.87
N ARG A 444 -22.46 27.90 -18.68
CA ARG A 444 -23.32 28.22 -17.53
C ARG A 444 -24.16 27.06 -17.00
N GLU A 445 -23.94 25.84 -17.50
CA GLU A 445 -24.59 24.63 -17.04
C GLU A 445 -23.66 23.42 -17.09
N THR A 446 -23.91 22.41 -16.25
CA THR A 446 -23.22 21.10 -16.32
C THR A 446 -24.05 20.05 -17.03
N SER A 447 -23.42 18.96 -17.47
CA SER A 447 -24.14 17.69 -17.68
C SER A 447 -24.83 17.19 -16.40
N LEU A 448 -25.76 16.24 -16.51
CA LEU A 448 -26.46 15.66 -15.36
C LEU A 448 -25.47 15.02 -14.38
N ILE A 449 -25.42 15.52 -13.14
CA ILE A 449 -24.59 14.98 -12.07
C ILE A 449 -25.44 14.12 -11.16
N LYS A 450 -25.01 12.87 -10.93
CA LYS A 450 -25.69 11.92 -10.03
C LYS A 450 -25.10 11.94 -8.61
N GLY A 451 -25.97 11.79 -7.61
CA GLY A 451 -25.60 11.54 -6.23
C GLY A 451 -25.35 12.80 -5.39
N PHE A 452 -26.10 13.88 -5.64
CA PHE A 452 -26.25 14.97 -4.67
C PHE A 452 -27.08 14.51 -3.47
N LYS A 453 -26.88 15.12 -2.30
CA LYS A 453 -27.63 14.78 -1.08
C LYS A 453 -28.56 15.91 -0.63
N SER A 454 -29.84 15.62 -0.51
CA SER A 454 -30.85 16.56 0.01
C SER A 454 -30.62 16.83 1.50
N LYS A 455 -31.26 17.89 2.04
CA LYS A 455 -31.26 18.15 3.49
C LYS A 455 -31.85 17.00 4.30
N LYS A 456 -32.72 16.17 3.69
CA LYS A 456 -33.32 14.96 4.29
C LYS A 456 -32.45 13.70 4.11
N GLY A 457 -31.26 13.82 3.51
CA GLY A 457 -30.30 12.72 3.35
C GLY A 457 -30.49 11.84 2.10
N SER A 458 -31.56 12.05 1.33
CA SER A 458 -31.82 11.30 0.08
C SER A 458 -30.90 11.74 -1.06
N ASN A 459 -30.53 10.77 -1.91
CA ASN A 459 -29.72 11.04 -3.09
C ASN A 459 -30.59 11.51 -4.26
N PHE A 460 -30.11 12.47 -5.06
CA PHE A 460 -30.78 12.92 -6.28
C PHE A 460 -29.76 13.25 -7.39
N SER A 461 -30.30 13.45 -8.60
CA SER A 461 -29.56 13.82 -9.80
C SER A 461 -30.08 15.14 -10.34
N ALA A 462 -29.17 16.04 -10.69
CA ALA A 462 -29.51 17.36 -11.23
C ALA A 462 -28.35 17.88 -12.08
N LYS A 463 -28.63 18.82 -12.99
CA LYS A 463 -27.60 19.71 -13.52
C LYS A 463 -27.36 20.84 -12.53
N LEU A 464 -26.16 21.42 -12.57
CA LEU A 464 -25.88 22.70 -11.93
C LEU A 464 -25.89 23.79 -12.97
N THR A 465 -26.49 24.93 -12.64
CA THR A 465 -26.52 26.13 -13.49
C THR A 465 -26.03 27.36 -12.74
N LEU A 466 -25.58 28.38 -13.47
CA LEU A 466 -25.35 29.71 -12.92
C LEU A 466 -26.57 30.59 -13.19
N ASN A 467 -27.19 31.10 -12.13
CA ASN A 467 -28.30 32.05 -12.24
C ASN A 467 -27.82 33.46 -12.63
N ASP A 468 -28.73 34.43 -12.74
CA ASP A 468 -28.42 35.81 -13.14
C ASP A 468 -27.46 36.53 -12.17
N GLU A 469 -27.41 36.09 -10.91
CA GLU A 469 -26.45 36.56 -9.90
C GLU A 469 -25.10 35.81 -9.94
N MET A 470 -24.90 34.93 -10.92
CA MET A 470 -23.74 34.06 -11.07
C MET A 470 -23.52 33.10 -9.89
N LYS A 471 -24.61 32.67 -9.24
CA LYS A 471 -24.63 31.68 -8.16
C LYS A 471 -25.12 30.32 -8.65
N LEU A 472 -24.68 29.25 -7.99
CA LEU A 472 -25.09 27.89 -8.31
C LEU A 472 -26.56 27.62 -7.97
N ALA A 473 -27.30 27.11 -8.95
CA ALA A 473 -28.66 26.61 -8.82
C ALA A 473 -28.75 25.17 -9.33
N PHE A 474 -29.81 24.46 -8.91
CA PHE A 474 -30.13 23.13 -9.45
C PHE A 474 -31.13 23.26 -10.58
N GLU A 475 -30.87 22.54 -11.67
CA GLU A 475 -31.86 22.27 -12.70
C GLU A 475 -32.14 20.76 -12.73
N PHE A 476 -33.38 20.40 -12.43
CA PHE A 476 -33.80 19.00 -12.44
C PHE A 476 -34.29 18.62 -13.84
N PRO A 477 -33.95 17.42 -14.33
CA PRO A 477 -34.52 16.94 -15.58
C PRO A 477 -36.05 16.95 -15.47
N LYS A 478 -36.73 17.53 -16.47
CA LYS A 478 -38.19 17.44 -16.57
C LYS A 478 -38.55 15.95 -16.62
N ASN A 479 -39.45 15.52 -15.73
CA ASN A 479 -39.90 14.13 -15.68
C ASN A 479 -40.30 13.67 -17.10
N ALA A 480 -39.68 12.60 -17.58
CA ALA A 480 -40.21 11.80 -18.67
C ALA A 480 -41.19 10.78 -18.09
#